data_AF-A0AA37JT76-F1
#
_entry.id   AF-A0AA37JT76-F1
#
_cell.length_a   1.000
_cell.length_b   1.000
_cell.length_c   1.000
_cell.angle_alpha   90.00
_cell.angle_beta   90.00
_cell.angle_gamma   90.00
#
_symmetry.space_group_name_H-M   'P 1'
#
loop_
_entity.id
_entity.type
_entity.pdbx_description
1 polymer ?
#
loop_
_entity_poly.entity_id
_entity_poly.type
_entity_poly.pdbx_seq_one_letter_code
_entity_poly.pdbx_strand_id
1 'polypeptide(L)'
;MKDIPADSLIKNYFPVDYIDSFSKVMVTGQALTPEDFRNLAFSRFPKWIGWLMNFRNAIVKPLGLDTATRFTDMVLDKNLHEEILGMPDKHLDFHVSMWCGEYHEGKQELRILLL
;
A
#
# COMPACT_ATOMS: atom_id res chain seq x y z
N MET A 1 -18.82 -2.33 -5.83
CA MET A 1 -17.58 -1.54 -5.87
C MET A 1 -17.65 -0.61 -4.68
N LYS A 2 -16.85 -0.82 -3.62
CA LYS A 2 -16.83 0.12 -2.48
C LYS A 2 -16.37 1.49 -3.02
N ASP A 3 -17.06 2.55 -2.64
CA ASP A 3 -16.89 3.89 -3.21
C ASP A 3 -15.44 4.38 -3.06
N ILE A 4 -14.71 4.43 -4.18
CA ILE A 4 -13.41 5.10 -4.29
C ILE A 4 -13.70 6.60 -4.15
N PRO A 5 -13.06 7.33 -3.21
CA PRO A 5 -13.28 8.75 -3.03
C PRO A 5 -13.18 9.53 -4.35
N ALA A 6 -13.98 10.60 -4.49
CA ALA A 6 -14.02 11.42 -5.70
C ALA A 6 -12.62 11.90 -6.12
N ASP A 7 -11.79 12.21 -5.13
CA ASP A 7 -10.51 12.90 -5.27
C ASP A 7 -9.31 11.95 -5.18
N SER A 8 -9.55 10.63 -5.22
CA SER A 8 -8.53 9.62 -5.06
C SER A 8 -7.62 9.52 -6.29
N LEU A 9 -6.31 9.57 -6.05
CA LEU A 9 -5.24 9.46 -7.04
C LEU A 9 -5.24 8.11 -7.75
N ILE A 10 -5.75 7.06 -7.09
CA ILE A 10 -5.77 5.71 -7.65
C ILE A 10 -6.57 5.61 -8.95
N LYS A 11 -7.47 6.56 -9.20
CA LYS A 11 -8.24 6.65 -10.45
C LYS A 11 -7.37 6.80 -11.70
N ASN A 12 -6.18 7.38 -11.56
CA ASN A 12 -5.23 7.57 -12.65
C ASN A 12 -4.63 6.25 -13.16
N TYR A 13 -4.86 5.14 -12.45
CA TYR A 13 -4.27 3.83 -12.72
C TYR A 13 -5.29 2.81 -13.26
N PHE A 14 -6.47 3.26 -13.70
CA PHE A 14 -7.46 2.43 -14.40
C PHE A 14 -7.24 2.44 -15.91
N PRO A 15 -7.70 1.41 -16.66
CA PRO A 15 -8.43 0.21 -16.20
C PRO A 15 -7.52 -0.88 -15.62
N VAL A 16 -8.10 -1.80 -14.85
CA VAL A 16 -7.37 -2.89 -14.16
C VAL A 16 -8.10 -4.22 -14.29
N ASP A 17 -7.35 -5.31 -14.21
CA ASP A 17 -7.88 -6.68 -14.26
C ASP A 17 -8.42 -7.16 -12.91
N TYR A 18 -7.89 -6.63 -11.80
CA TYR A 18 -8.27 -7.01 -10.45
C TYR A 18 -8.36 -5.78 -9.54
N ILE A 19 -9.27 -5.83 -8.56
CA ILE A 19 -9.41 -4.78 -7.56
C ILE A 19 -9.84 -5.39 -6.23
N ASP A 20 -9.16 -5.00 -5.15
CA ASP A 20 -9.51 -5.41 -3.79
C ASP A 20 -9.37 -4.25 -2.81
N SER A 21 -10.24 -4.21 -1.79
CA SER A 21 -10.31 -3.09 -0.84
C SER A 21 -10.58 -3.53 0.59
N PHE A 22 -9.66 -3.13 1.46
CA PHE A 22 -9.78 -3.29 2.90
C PHE A 22 -9.86 -1.93 3.57
N SER A 23 -10.79 -1.75 4.50
CA SER A 23 -10.84 -0.54 5.31
C SER A 23 -11.16 -0.85 6.76
N LYS A 24 -10.67 0.02 7.65
CA LYS A 24 -10.89 -0.09 9.08
C LYS A 24 -10.89 1.30 9.71
N VAL A 25 -11.88 1.56 10.56
CA VAL A 25 -11.85 2.70 11.47
C VAL A 25 -10.95 2.36 12.65
N MET A 26 -9.92 3.17 12.84
CA MET A 26 -8.95 3.05 13.92
C MET A 26 -9.22 4.11 14.98
N VAL A 27 -8.98 3.75 16.24
CA VAL A 27 -8.96 4.71 17.35
C VAL A 27 -7.50 5.11 17.57
N THR A 28 -7.18 6.37 17.33
CA THR A 28 -5.82 6.93 17.42
C THR A 28 -5.87 8.25 18.16
N GLY A 29 -4.83 8.55 18.95
CA GLY A 29 -4.75 9.82 19.68
C GLY A 29 -4.39 11.02 18.79
N GLN A 30 -3.90 10.76 17.57
CA GLN A 30 -3.45 11.76 16.61
C GLN A 30 -3.81 11.31 15.18
N ALA A 31 -4.04 12.27 14.29
CA ALA A 31 -4.26 12.00 12.88
C ALA A 31 -3.02 11.33 12.26
N LEU A 32 -3.22 10.20 11.59
CA LEU A 32 -2.19 9.51 10.83
C LEU A 32 -2.10 10.11 9.42
N THR A 33 -0.88 10.40 8.99
CA THR A 33 -0.59 10.73 7.59
C THR A 33 -0.54 9.45 6.74
N PRO A 34 -0.70 9.53 5.41
CA PRO A 34 -0.49 8.38 4.52
C PRO A 34 0.89 7.74 4.69
N GLU A 35 1.93 8.53 4.94
CA GLU A 35 3.29 8.05 5.20
C GLU A 35 3.36 7.27 6.53
N ASP A 36 2.74 7.78 7.60
CA ASP A 36 2.65 7.05 8.87
C ASP A 36 1.93 5.71 8.68
N PHE A 37 0.85 5.73 7.89
CA PHE A 37 0.09 4.53 7.60
C PHE A 37 0.92 3.50 6.81
N ARG A 38 1.66 3.92 5.78
CA ARG A 38 2.62 3.09 5.04
C ARG A 38 3.68 2.50 5.96
N ASN A 39 4.29 3.31 6.80
CA ASN A 39 5.30 2.85 7.76
C ASN A 39 4.72 1.85 8.77
N LEU A 40 3.49 2.08 9.25
CA LEU A 40 2.80 1.12 10.12
C LEU A 40 2.53 -0.22 9.42
N ALA A 41 2.10 -0.18 8.16
CA ALA A 41 1.77 -1.37 7.38
C ALA A 41 3.02 -2.19 7.00
N PHE A 42 4.14 -1.54 6.66
CA PHE A 42 5.29 -2.21 6.05
C PHE A 42 6.59 -2.22 6.88
N SER A 43 6.65 -1.51 8.01
CA SER A 43 7.88 -1.48 8.82
C SER A 43 7.86 -2.37 10.06
N ARG A 44 6.70 -2.95 10.43
CA ARG A 44 6.54 -3.73 11.68
C ARG A 44 6.25 -5.21 11.43
N PHE A 45 7.21 -5.92 10.84
CA PHE A 45 7.10 -7.37 10.64
C PHE A 45 7.92 -8.17 11.67
N PRO A 46 7.38 -9.26 12.24
CA PRO A 46 8.17 -10.22 13.01
C PRO A 46 9.37 -10.77 12.22
N LYS A 47 10.47 -11.09 12.92
CA LYS A 47 11.72 -11.58 12.29
C LYS A 47 11.54 -12.80 11.37
N TRP A 48 10.59 -13.68 11.68
CA TRP A 48 10.31 -14.87 10.87
C TRP A 48 9.77 -14.53 9.48
N ILE A 49 9.05 -13.41 9.33
CA ILE A 49 8.59 -12.92 8.01
C ILE A 49 9.80 -12.55 7.15
N GLY A 50 10.82 -11.92 7.73
CA GLY A 50 12.07 -11.62 7.02
C GLY A 50 12.77 -12.89 6.52
N TRP A 51 12.75 -13.97 7.31
CA TRP A 51 13.28 -15.26 6.88
C TRP A 51 12.48 -15.86 5.70
N LEU A 52 11.15 -15.79 5.74
CA LEU A 52 10.31 -16.23 4.62
C LEU A 52 10.51 -15.41 3.35
N MET A 53 10.69 -14.09 3.48
CA MET A 53 10.99 -13.24 2.32
C MET A 53 12.33 -13.63 1.69
N ASN A 54 13.35 -13.92 2.49
CA ASN A 54 14.63 -14.42 1.97
C ASN A 54 14.48 -15.79 1.30
N PHE A 55 13.66 -16.68 1.87
CA PHE A 55 13.38 -17.98 1.27
C PHE A 55 12.65 -17.86 -0.07
N ARG A 56 11.61 -17.02 -0.15
CA ARG A 56 10.94 -16.65 -1.42
C ARG A 56 11.96 -16.18 -2.44
N ASN A 57 12.81 -15.23 -2.05
CA ASN A 57 13.82 -14.65 -2.94
C ASN A 57 14.78 -15.71 -3.48
N ALA A 58 15.18 -16.68 -2.66
CA ALA A 58 16.04 -17.79 -3.12
C ALA A 58 15.36 -18.67 -4.17
N ILE A 59 14.06 -18.93 -4.04
CA ILE A 59 13.28 -19.73 -5.01
C ILE A 59 13.13 -18.99 -6.34
N VAL A 60 12.83 -17.69 -6.29
CA VAL A 60 12.51 -16.92 -7.51
C VAL A 60 13.72 -16.31 -8.19
N LYS A 61 14.90 -16.33 -7.56
CA LYS A 61 16.14 -15.77 -8.14
C LYS A 61 16.46 -16.29 -9.56
N PRO A 62 16.29 -17.58 -9.89
CA PRO A 62 16.52 -18.08 -11.24
C PRO A 62 15.51 -17.56 -12.29
N LEU A 63 14.36 -17.03 -11.85
CA LEU A 63 13.31 -16.48 -12.72
C LEU A 63 13.58 -15.01 -13.10
N GLY A 64 14.61 -14.38 -12.51
CA GLY A 64 14.99 -13.01 -12.83
C GLY A 64 14.02 -11.94 -12.30
N LEU A 65 13.23 -12.26 -11.27
CA LEU A 65 12.37 -11.30 -10.59
C LEU A 65 13.20 -10.31 -9.76
N ASP A 66 12.76 -9.05 -9.70
CA ASP A 66 13.37 -8.07 -8.80
C ASP A 66 12.99 -8.39 -7.35
N THR A 67 14.02 -8.63 -6.53
CA THR A 67 13.89 -8.93 -5.10
C THR A 67 14.54 -7.87 -4.21
N ALA A 68 15.09 -6.80 -4.78
CA ALA A 68 15.88 -5.79 -4.06
C ALA A 68 15.07 -4.53 -3.75
N THR A 69 14.08 -4.20 -4.59
CA THR A 69 13.24 -3.01 -4.41
C THR A 69 12.42 -3.08 -3.13
N ARG A 70 12.51 -2.05 -2.29
CA ARG A 70 11.75 -1.94 -1.05
C ARG A 70 10.46 -1.18 -1.29
N PHE A 71 9.41 -1.52 -0.54
CA PHE A 71 8.13 -0.79 -0.55
C PHE A 71 8.28 0.71 -0.28
N THR A 72 9.34 1.14 0.40
CA THR A 72 9.60 2.56 0.65
C THR A 72 9.96 3.33 -0.61
N ASP A 73 10.53 2.65 -1.59
CA ASP A 73 11.07 3.22 -2.83
C ASP A 73 10.01 3.18 -3.95
N MET A 74 8.82 2.65 -3.66
CA MET A 74 7.72 2.42 -4.60
C MET A 74 6.67 3.52 -4.60
N VAL A 75 6.94 4.68 -3.97
CA VAL A 75 5.99 5.80 -3.95
C VAL A 75 5.91 6.45 -5.33
N LEU A 76 4.75 6.35 -5.98
CA LEU A 76 4.50 6.89 -7.31
C LEU A 76 3.84 8.26 -7.25
N ASP A 77 2.88 8.45 -6.33
CA ASP A 77 2.14 9.69 -6.17
C ASP A 77 1.70 9.88 -4.72
N LYS A 78 1.46 11.13 -4.32
CA LYS A 78 1.03 11.47 -2.96
C LYS A 78 0.21 12.76 -2.90
N ASN A 79 -0.78 12.78 -2.03
CA ASN A 79 -1.49 13.98 -1.61
C ASN A 79 -1.66 13.98 -0.08
N LEU A 80 -2.53 14.86 0.44
CA LEU A 80 -2.76 14.99 1.87
C LEU A 80 -3.38 13.74 2.52
N HIS A 81 -4.20 13.01 1.78
CA HIS A 81 -5.02 11.89 2.27
C HIS A 81 -4.60 10.54 1.70
N GLU A 82 -3.68 10.49 0.74
CA GLU A 82 -3.40 9.29 -0.02
C GLU A 82 -1.95 9.24 -0.50
N GLU A 83 -1.38 8.04 -0.45
CA GLU A 83 -0.11 7.72 -1.08
C GLU A 83 -0.32 6.51 -2.00
N ILE A 84 0.12 6.63 -3.25
CA ILE A 84 0.08 5.54 -4.23
C ILE A 84 1.44 4.88 -4.26
N LEU A 85 1.46 3.59 -3.98
CA LEU A 85 2.62 2.73 -4.16
C LEU A 85 2.43 1.90 -5.41
N GLY A 86 3.51 1.62 -6.13
CA GLY A 86 3.46 0.68 -7.22
C GLY A 86 4.84 0.33 -7.73
N MET A 87 4.88 -0.74 -8.50
CA MET A 87 6.09 -1.19 -9.16
C MET A 87 5.71 -1.64 -10.57
N PRO A 88 5.90 -0.77 -11.57
CA PRO A 88 5.67 -1.16 -12.96
C PRO A 88 6.81 -2.08 -13.41
N ASP A 89 6.59 -3.37 -13.24
CA ASP A 89 7.46 -4.47 -13.65
C ASP A 89 6.80 -5.24 -14.81
N LYS A 90 7.61 -5.72 -15.76
CA LYS A 90 7.14 -6.59 -16.86
C LYS A 90 6.40 -7.85 -16.39
N HIS A 91 6.62 -8.29 -15.16
CA HIS A 91 6.00 -9.49 -14.58
C HIS A 91 4.72 -9.20 -13.81
N LEU A 92 4.64 -8.04 -13.16
CA LEU A 92 3.48 -7.63 -12.38
C LEU A 92 3.46 -6.10 -12.33
N ASP A 93 2.41 -5.53 -12.90
CA ASP A 93 2.08 -4.12 -12.69
C ASP A 93 1.00 -4.06 -11.62
N PHE A 94 1.32 -3.47 -10.46
CA PHE A 94 0.40 -3.37 -9.34
C PHE A 94 0.44 -1.97 -8.75
N HIS A 95 -0.71 -1.52 -8.25
CA HIS A 95 -0.85 -0.23 -7.60
C HIS A 95 -1.60 -0.40 -6.26
N VAL A 96 -1.07 0.23 -5.22
CA VAL A 96 -1.65 0.21 -3.88
C VAL A 96 -1.93 1.64 -3.44
N SER A 97 -3.19 1.95 -3.19
CA SER A 97 -3.58 3.20 -2.54
C SER A 97 -3.60 3.01 -1.03
N MET A 98 -2.81 3.81 -0.32
CA MET A 98 -2.84 3.96 1.13
C MET A 98 -3.60 5.23 1.47
N TRP A 99 -4.90 5.12 1.75
CA TRP A 99 -5.78 6.25 1.99
C TRP A 99 -6.11 6.43 3.47
N CYS A 100 -6.04 7.68 3.93
CA CYS A 100 -6.34 8.14 5.27
C CYS A 100 -7.49 9.15 5.23
N GLY A 101 -8.63 8.78 5.80
CA GLY A 101 -9.78 9.66 5.93
C GLY A 101 -9.60 10.75 6.97
N GLU A 102 -10.63 11.58 7.11
CA GLU A 102 -10.66 12.66 8.08
C GLU A 102 -10.54 12.14 9.53
N TYR A 103 -9.79 12.88 10.34
CA TYR A 103 -9.62 12.58 11.76
C TYR A 103 -10.63 13.35 12.60
N HIS A 104 -11.57 12.65 13.23
CA HIS A 104 -12.62 13.22 14.05
C HIS A 104 -12.76 12.44 15.36
N GLU A 105 -12.73 13.15 16.50
CA GLU A 105 -12.94 12.58 17.84
C GLU A 105 -12.10 11.34 18.17
N GLY A 106 -10.81 11.34 17.80
CA GLY A 106 -9.93 10.19 18.05
C GLY A 106 -10.14 9.01 17.10
N LYS A 107 -10.93 9.18 16.04
CA LYS A 107 -11.19 8.13 15.05
C LYS A 107 -10.74 8.58 13.66
N GLN A 108 -10.23 7.63 12.90
CA GLN A 108 -9.84 7.83 11.52
C GLN A 108 -10.09 6.55 10.72
N GLU A 109 -10.67 6.67 9.52
CA GLU A 109 -10.75 5.53 8.59
C GLU A 109 -9.43 5.40 7.83
N LEU A 110 -8.84 4.22 7.87
CA LEU A 110 -7.71 3.85 7.03
C LEU A 110 -8.20 2.85 6.00
N ARG A 111 -7.75 3.01 4.75
CA ARG A 111 -8.15 2.15 3.64
C ARG A 111 -6.95 1.79 2.77
N ILE A 112 -6.87 0.52 2.42
CA ILE A 112 -5.94 -0.01 1.43
C ILE A 112 -6.77 -0.44 0.24
N LEU A 113 -6.43 0.06 -0.94
CA LEU A 113 -6.98 -0.38 -2.21
C LEU A 113 -5.84 -0.97 -3.04
N LEU A 114 -6.01 -2.20 -3.51
CA LEU A 114 -5.07 -2.89 -4.38
C LEU A 114 -5.69 -2.99 -5.78
N LEU A 115 -4.91 -2.61 -6.77
CA LEU A 115 -5.18 -2.71 -8.20
C LEU A 115 -4.08 -3.56 -8.86
#